data_AF-A0A7R7WC60-F1
#
_entry.id   AF-A0A7R7WC60-F1
#
_cell.length_a   1.000
_cell.length_b   1.000
_cell.length_c   1.000
_cell.angle_alpha   90.00
_cell.angle_beta   90.00
_cell.angle_gamma   90.00
#
_symmetry.space_group_name_H-M   'P 1'
#
loop_
_entity.id
_entity.type
_entity.pdbx_description
1 polymer ?
#
loop_
_entity_poly.entity_id
_entity_poly.type
_entity_poly.pdbx_seq_one_letter_code
_entity_poly.pdbx_strand_id
1 'polypeptide(L)'
;MSSVRNDRYIQLWQLWVDNPYRTLREKLDLIEVVDFIWGYLGRNIFKGRFGDLSDWVSWAELQQFTATETPDSAWALFIARVFQELRPPHIIELLLSAWDSDRVWGIDRSAYLRQLGFLVEPESVEEDDDGHTPDTQFSLNALDEDVINSFIDMVGSEDSDICEKQWGTYEDTQWQTDMKGGVLSCELTSQQLFEVIMLSNGLSGRT
;
A
#
# COMPACT_ATOMS: atom_id res chain seq x y z
N MET A 1 1.94 28.94 9.95
CA MET A 1 2.66 29.21 8.67
C MET A 1 2.89 27.84 8.06
N SER A 2 2.14 27.44 7.02
CA SER A 2 2.37 26.14 6.35
C SER A 2 3.84 26.07 5.93
N SER A 3 4.58 25.08 6.45
CA SER A 3 5.96 24.91 6.05
C SER A 3 5.99 24.45 4.59
N VAL A 4 6.94 24.93 3.79
CA VAL A 4 7.14 24.52 2.39
C VAL A 4 7.21 22.99 2.21
N ARG A 5 7.53 22.24 3.27
CA ARG A 5 7.49 20.77 3.28
C ARG A 5 6.07 20.21 3.25
N ASN A 6 5.14 20.81 3.98
CA ASN A 6 3.73 20.39 4.01
C ASN A 6 3.08 20.67 2.64
N ASP A 7 3.36 21.81 2.02
CA ASP A 7 2.89 22.12 0.67
C ASP A 7 3.37 21.10 -0.38
N ARG A 8 4.64 20.65 -0.29
CA ARG A 8 5.19 19.63 -1.18
C ARG A 8 4.59 18.25 -0.93
N TYR A 9 4.32 17.92 0.34
CA TYR A 9 3.63 16.70 0.71
C TYR A 9 2.23 16.65 0.10
N ILE A 10 1.44 17.72 0.29
CA ILE A 10 0.10 17.87 -0.29
C ILE A 10 0.13 17.72 -1.82
N GLN A 11 1.09 18.33 -2.50
CA GLN A 11 1.25 18.18 -3.95
C GLN A 11 1.53 16.73 -4.38
N LEU A 12 2.39 16.02 -3.64
CA LEU A 12 2.68 14.62 -3.93
C LEU A 12 1.48 13.73 -3.65
N TRP A 13 0.78 13.98 -2.54
CA TRP A 13 -0.45 13.26 -2.18
C TRP A 13 -1.52 13.40 -3.26
N GLN A 14 -1.75 14.63 -3.75
CA GLN A 14 -2.67 14.89 -4.86
C GLN A 14 -2.28 14.11 -6.12
N LEU A 15 -0.98 14.03 -6.44
CA LEU A 15 -0.52 13.20 -7.55
C LEU A 15 -0.72 11.69 -7.33
N TRP A 16 -0.90 11.21 -6.11
CA TRP A 16 -1.21 9.81 -5.84
C TRP A 16 -2.71 9.54 -5.99
N VAL A 17 -3.53 10.38 -5.36
CA VAL A 17 -4.99 10.26 -5.22
C VAL A 17 -5.77 10.73 -6.45
N ASP A 18 -5.25 11.68 -7.21
CA ASP A 18 -5.93 12.20 -8.40
C ASP A 18 -4.90 12.61 -9.44
N ASN A 19 -4.37 11.62 -10.15
CA ASN A 19 -3.41 11.85 -11.21
C ASN A 19 -4.10 11.94 -12.58
N PRO A 20 -4.27 13.15 -13.14
CA PRO A 20 -4.94 13.32 -14.43
C PRO A 20 -4.07 12.84 -15.61
N TYR A 21 -2.78 12.58 -15.39
CA TYR A 21 -1.87 12.13 -16.44
C TYR A 21 -1.79 10.61 -16.56
N ARG A 22 -2.37 9.85 -15.61
CA ARG A 22 -2.45 8.39 -15.68
C ARG A 22 -3.77 7.98 -16.34
N THR A 23 -3.68 7.09 -17.30
CA THR A 23 -4.85 6.38 -17.81
C THR A 23 -5.39 5.43 -16.74
N LEU A 24 -6.69 5.13 -16.76
CA LEU A 24 -7.30 4.14 -15.87
C LEU A 24 -6.55 2.80 -15.88
N ARG A 25 -5.99 2.44 -17.04
CA ARG A 25 -5.18 1.23 -17.18
C ARG A 25 -3.92 1.30 -16.32
N GLU A 26 -3.15 2.38 -16.44
CA GLU A 26 -1.93 2.56 -15.65
C GLU A 26 -2.24 2.59 -14.14
N LYS A 27 -3.40 3.10 -13.74
CA LYS A 27 -3.86 3.08 -12.34
C LYS A 27 -4.12 1.66 -11.86
N LEU A 28 -4.81 0.83 -12.64
CA LEU A 28 -5.04 -0.59 -12.32
C LEU A 28 -3.75 -1.42 -12.36
N ASP A 29 -2.83 -1.13 -13.28
CA ASP A 29 -1.51 -1.75 -13.34
C ASP A 29 -0.70 -1.43 -12.06
N LEU A 30 -0.81 -0.20 -11.55
CA LEU A 30 -0.19 0.18 -10.27
C LEU A 30 -0.79 -0.58 -9.10
N ILE A 31 -2.12 -0.73 -9.04
CA ILE A 31 -2.79 -1.54 -8.02
C ILE A 31 -2.25 -2.96 -8.04
N GLU A 32 -2.21 -3.63 -9.21
CA GLU A 32 -1.68 -4.99 -9.33
C GLU A 32 -0.22 -5.10 -8.86
N VAL A 33 0.64 -4.16 -9.27
CA VAL A 33 2.06 -4.14 -8.86
C VAL A 33 2.19 -3.99 -7.34
N VAL A 34 1.40 -3.09 -6.76
CA VAL A 34 1.40 -2.82 -5.32
C VAL A 34 0.84 -4.01 -4.55
N ASP A 35 -0.27 -4.59 -4.98
CA ASP A 35 -0.86 -5.82 -4.45
C ASP A 35 0.11 -7.00 -4.52
N PHE A 36 0.86 -7.12 -5.61
CA PHE A 36 1.86 -8.16 -5.76
C PHE A 36 3.04 -7.94 -4.81
N ILE A 37 3.60 -6.72 -4.76
CA ILE A 37 4.76 -6.41 -3.93
C ILE A 37 4.42 -6.52 -2.45
N TRP A 38 3.36 -5.87 -1.98
CA TRP A 38 3.01 -5.96 -0.57
C TRP A 38 2.24 -7.26 -0.27
N GLY A 39 1.19 -7.57 -1.01
CA GLY A 39 0.36 -8.75 -0.75
C GLY A 39 1.09 -10.08 -0.91
N TYR A 40 1.90 -10.27 -1.95
CA TYR A 40 2.59 -11.55 -2.17
C TYR A 40 4.04 -11.54 -1.70
N LEU A 41 4.86 -10.61 -2.20
CA LEU A 41 6.29 -10.58 -1.89
C LEU A 41 6.52 -10.21 -0.41
N GLY A 42 5.86 -9.17 0.09
CA GLY A 42 5.98 -8.72 1.47
C GLY A 42 5.63 -9.82 2.47
N ARG A 43 4.55 -10.59 2.23
CA ARG A 43 4.19 -11.72 3.11
C ARG A 43 5.22 -12.84 3.11
N ASN A 44 6.03 -12.98 2.06
CA ASN A 44 7.08 -14.01 2.00
C ASN A 44 8.34 -13.61 2.78
N ILE A 45 8.54 -12.32 3.07
CA ILE A 45 9.63 -11.84 3.92
C ILE A 45 9.53 -12.44 5.33
N PHE A 46 8.31 -12.55 5.85
CA PHE A 46 8.02 -12.98 7.21
C PHE A 46 7.80 -14.50 7.36
N LYS A 47 8.01 -15.27 6.29
CA LYS A 47 7.87 -16.74 6.32
C LYS A 47 9.21 -17.42 6.58
N GLY A 48 9.19 -18.49 7.35
CA GLY A 48 10.35 -19.37 7.53
C GLY A 48 11.30 -18.89 8.63
N ARG A 49 12.54 -18.54 8.27
CA ARG A 49 13.65 -18.30 9.22
C ARG A 49 13.48 -17.04 10.07
N PHE A 50 12.74 -16.04 9.58
CA PHE A 50 12.56 -14.73 10.23
C PHE A 50 11.10 -14.53 10.66
N GLY A 51 10.57 -15.53 11.37
CA GLY A 51 9.16 -15.61 11.74
C GLY A 51 8.83 -14.98 13.08
N ASP A 52 9.82 -14.42 13.80
CA ASP A 52 9.64 -13.79 15.11
C ASP A 52 10.13 -12.35 15.09
N LEU A 53 9.48 -11.49 15.87
CA LEU A 53 9.86 -10.07 16.00
C LEU A 53 11.33 -9.89 16.39
N SER A 54 11.86 -10.78 17.24
CA SER A 54 13.26 -10.74 17.68
C SER A 54 14.29 -10.96 16.57
N ASP A 55 13.87 -11.45 15.40
CA ASP A 55 14.73 -11.58 14.21
C ASP A 55 14.93 -10.27 13.45
N TRP A 56 14.09 -9.27 13.73
CA TRP A 56 13.96 -8.02 12.98
C TRP A 56 14.45 -6.79 13.74
N VAL A 57 14.28 -6.79 15.06
CA VAL A 57 14.58 -5.64 15.91
C VAL A 57 15.53 -6.01 17.05
N SER A 58 16.24 -5.01 17.58
CA SER A 58 17.10 -5.24 18.74
C SER A 58 16.28 -5.47 20.01
N TRP A 59 16.91 -6.01 21.06
CA TRP A 59 16.24 -6.24 22.35
C TRP A 59 15.58 -4.98 22.93
N ALA A 60 16.21 -3.81 22.78
CA ALA A 60 15.65 -2.55 23.27
C ALA A 60 14.36 -2.15 22.52
N GLU A 61 14.33 -2.35 21.21
CA GLU A 61 13.18 -2.05 20.36
C GLU A 61 12.06 -3.09 20.54
N LEU A 62 12.42 -4.34 20.76
CA LEU A 62 11.45 -5.39 21.08
C LEU A 62 10.61 -5.03 22.31
N GLN A 63 11.24 -4.44 23.34
CA GLN A 63 10.52 -3.97 24.52
C GLN A 63 9.51 -2.87 24.21
N GLN A 64 9.74 -2.02 23.20
CA GLN A 64 8.79 -0.98 22.80
C GLN A 64 7.52 -1.60 22.21
N PHE A 65 7.68 -2.61 21.33
CA PHE A 65 6.54 -3.31 20.73
C PHE A 65 5.79 -4.20 21.73
N THR A 66 6.47 -4.80 22.71
CA THR A 66 5.85 -5.73 23.68
C THR A 66 5.48 -5.09 25.01
N ALA A 67 5.66 -3.77 25.18
CA ALA A 67 5.40 -3.09 26.45
C ALA A 67 3.92 -3.20 26.87
N THR A 68 3.01 -3.14 25.91
CA THR A 68 1.56 -3.17 26.12
C THR A 68 0.85 -4.32 25.40
N GLU A 69 1.58 -5.06 24.56
CA GLU A 69 1.02 -6.05 23.65
C GLU A 69 1.51 -7.47 23.97
N THR A 70 0.70 -8.47 23.61
CA THR A 70 1.17 -9.86 23.59
C THR A 70 2.20 -10.06 22.47
N PRO A 71 3.09 -11.07 22.51
CA PRO A 71 4.06 -11.31 21.44
C PRO A 71 3.41 -11.44 20.05
N ASP A 72 2.27 -12.13 19.95
CA ASP A 72 1.54 -12.29 18.68
C ASP A 72 0.94 -10.96 18.20
N SER A 73 0.37 -10.16 19.12
CA SER A 73 -0.15 -8.82 18.81
C SER A 73 0.96 -7.87 18.37
N ALA A 74 2.10 -7.89 19.07
CA ALA A 74 3.28 -7.09 18.76
C ALA A 74 3.86 -7.46 17.39
N TRP A 75 3.88 -8.75 17.07
CA TRP A 75 4.30 -9.24 15.76
C TRP A 75 3.35 -8.81 14.64
N ALA A 76 2.04 -8.94 14.84
CA ALA A 76 1.05 -8.46 13.88
C ALA A 76 1.14 -6.94 13.66
N LEU A 77 1.34 -6.17 14.74
CA LEU A 77 1.54 -4.72 14.69
C LEU A 77 2.81 -4.35 13.92
N PHE A 78 3.93 -5.03 14.17
CA PHE A 78 5.18 -4.82 13.44
C PHE A 78 5.00 -5.07 11.94
N ILE A 79 4.37 -6.19 11.58
CA ILE A 79 4.06 -6.50 10.18
C ILE A 79 3.20 -5.39 9.57
N ALA A 80 2.11 -5.00 10.24
CA ALA A 80 1.22 -3.94 9.75
C ALA A 80 1.98 -2.62 9.53
N ARG A 81 2.85 -2.21 10.47
CA ARG A 81 3.69 -1.03 10.30
C ARG A 81 4.65 -1.16 9.11
N VAL A 82 5.29 -2.32 8.92
CA VAL A 82 6.16 -2.53 7.74
C VAL A 82 5.36 -2.32 6.44
N PHE A 83 4.14 -2.84 6.37
CA PHE A 83 3.26 -2.66 5.22
C PHE A 83 2.86 -1.19 4.99
N GLN A 84 2.71 -0.40 6.06
CA GLN A 84 2.26 0.99 6.00
C GLN A 84 3.38 2.01 5.75
N GLU A 85 4.57 1.77 6.31
CA GLU A 85 5.65 2.75 6.36
C GLU A 85 6.77 2.45 5.35
N LEU A 86 6.96 1.18 4.97
CA LEU A 86 8.00 0.83 4.01
C LEU A 86 7.50 0.92 2.58
N ARG A 87 8.28 1.59 1.73
CA ARG A 87 8.06 1.75 0.29
C ARG A 87 8.38 0.46 -0.47
N PRO A 88 7.86 0.28 -1.70
CA PRO A 88 8.06 -0.95 -2.46
C PRO A 88 9.54 -1.35 -2.65
N PRO A 89 10.49 -0.43 -2.90
CA PRO A 89 11.91 -0.77 -2.97
C PRO A 89 12.44 -1.39 -1.67
N HIS A 90 12.02 -0.87 -0.51
CA HIS A 90 12.47 -1.40 0.78
C HIS A 90 11.95 -2.82 1.03
N ILE A 91 10.70 -3.11 0.61
CA ILE A 91 10.12 -4.45 0.67
C ILE A 91 10.93 -5.43 -0.19
N ILE A 92 11.33 -5.02 -1.40
CA ILE A 92 12.14 -5.85 -2.31
C ILE A 92 13.54 -6.11 -1.71
N GLU A 93 14.19 -5.09 -1.17
CA GLU A 93 15.51 -5.23 -0.53
C GLU A 93 15.47 -6.20 0.66
N LEU A 94 14.45 -6.04 1.53
CA LEU A 94 14.23 -6.95 2.66
C LEU A 94 13.97 -8.38 2.18
N LEU A 95 13.15 -8.59 1.15
CA LEU A 95 12.91 -9.90 0.57
C LEU A 95 14.20 -10.56 0.05
N LEU A 96 15.00 -9.82 -0.70
CA LEU A 96 16.25 -10.35 -1.26
C LEU A 96 17.23 -10.74 -0.14
N SER A 97 17.28 -9.97 0.95
CA SER A 97 18.06 -10.34 2.15
C SER A 97 17.50 -11.56 2.90
N ALA A 98 16.19 -11.79 2.84
CA ALA A 98 15.55 -12.94 3.45
C ALA A 98 15.80 -14.23 2.65
N TRP A 99 15.94 -14.12 1.32
CA TRP A 99 16.13 -15.24 0.41
C TRP A 99 17.59 -15.70 0.27
N ASP A 100 18.56 -14.80 0.34
CA ASP A 100 19.99 -15.14 0.19
C ASP A 100 20.78 -14.86 1.47
N SER A 101 20.45 -15.57 2.56
CA SER A 101 21.14 -15.39 3.84
C SER A 101 22.60 -15.88 3.83
N ASP A 102 23.01 -16.63 2.81
CA ASP A 102 24.34 -17.24 2.73
C ASP A 102 25.29 -16.55 1.74
N ARG A 103 24.81 -15.64 0.86
CA ARG A 103 25.68 -14.91 -0.08
C ARG A 103 25.27 -13.44 -0.30
N VAL A 104 26.30 -12.59 -0.29
CA VAL A 104 26.40 -11.22 -0.84
C VAL A 104 25.53 -10.12 -0.22
N TRP A 105 24.28 -10.35 0.19
CA TRP A 105 23.36 -9.32 0.70
C TRP A 105 22.92 -9.55 2.16
N GLY A 106 23.92 -9.67 3.05
CA GLY A 106 23.68 -9.71 4.49
C GLY A 106 23.30 -8.33 5.03
N ILE A 107 22.00 -8.00 5.01
CA ILE A 107 21.47 -6.80 5.65
C ILE A 107 21.26 -7.07 7.15
N ASP A 108 21.84 -6.23 8.00
CA ASP A 108 21.41 -6.12 9.40
C ASP A 108 20.05 -5.43 9.43
N ARG A 109 18.98 -6.21 9.64
CA ARG A 109 17.59 -5.74 9.57
C ARG A 109 17.29 -4.62 10.56
N SER A 110 17.78 -4.72 11.79
CA SER A 110 17.56 -3.68 12.81
C SER A 110 18.27 -2.38 12.41
N ALA A 111 19.53 -2.48 11.96
CA ALA A 111 20.27 -1.32 11.49
C ALA A 111 19.63 -0.67 10.26
N TYR A 112 19.18 -1.47 9.31
CA TYR A 112 18.52 -1.03 8.09
C TYR A 112 17.18 -0.35 8.37
N LEU A 113 16.31 -0.96 9.18
CA LEU A 113 15.03 -0.36 9.58
C LEU A 113 15.24 0.96 10.34
N ARG A 114 16.27 1.04 11.19
CA ARG A 114 16.64 2.30 11.86
C ARG A 114 17.10 3.37 10.87
N GLN A 115 17.88 3.01 9.86
CA GLN A 115 18.30 3.93 8.81
C GLN A 115 17.12 4.49 8.01
N LEU A 116 16.07 3.69 7.83
CA LEU A 116 14.83 4.14 7.19
C LEU A 116 13.95 5.02 8.10
N GLY A 117 14.32 5.20 9.37
CA GLY A 117 13.50 5.93 10.35
C GLY A 117 12.32 5.13 10.89
N PHE A 118 12.15 3.87 10.49
CA PHE A 118 11.02 3.00 10.89
C PHE A 118 10.95 2.75 12.41
N LEU A 119 12.12 2.71 13.05
CA LEU A 119 12.27 2.43 14.49
C LEU A 119 12.41 3.70 15.33
N VAL A 120 12.21 4.88 14.74
CA VAL A 120 12.23 6.15 15.45
C VAL A 120 10.79 6.56 15.75
N GLU A 121 10.51 6.99 16.99
CA GLU A 121 9.17 7.44 17.38
C GLU A 121 8.68 8.60 16.48
N PRO A 122 7.41 8.59 16.04
CA PRO A 122 6.82 9.65 15.22
C PRO A 122 6.98 11.05 15.82
N GLU A 123 7.05 11.15 17.15
CA GLU A 123 7.24 12.41 17.89
C GLU A 123 8.56 13.16 17.55
N SER A 124 9.51 12.51 16.87
CA SER A 124 10.77 13.12 16.43
C SER A 124 10.71 13.81 15.07
N VAL A 125 9.65 13.57 14.29
CA VAL A 125 9.34 14.35 13.09
C VAL A 125 8.45 15.48 13.57
N GLU A 126 9.06 16.64 13.82
CA GLU A 126 8.46 17.89 14.33
C GLU A 126 6.93 17.87 14.22
N GLU A 127 6.25 17.82 15.38
CA GLU A 127 4.81 18.07 15.50
C GLU A 127 4.48 19.29 14.64
N ASP A 128 3.75 19.09 13.53
CA ASP A 128 3.11 20.21 12.85
C ASP A 128 2.20 20.86 13.90
N ASP A 129 2.30 22.19 14.00
CA ASP A 129 1.62 23.14 14.92
C ASP A 129 0.07 23.15 14.73
N ASP A 130 -0.45 22.10 14.13
CA ASP A 130 -1.80 21.86 13.63
C ASP A 130 -2.45 20.66 14.35
N GLY A 131 -1.68 19.91 15.16
CA GLY A 131 -2.14 18.68 15.82
C GLY A 131 -2.38 17.51 14.88
N HIS A 132 -1.92 17.61 13.62
CA HIS A 132 -1.98 16.55 12.62
C HIS A 132 -0.55 16.10 12.35
N THR A 133 -0.19 14.90 12.81
CA THR A 133 1.07 14.26 12.44
C THR A 133 1.15 14.14 10.91
N PRO A 134 2.27 14.51 10.27
CA PRO A 134 2.42 14.30 8.83
C PRO A 134 2.18 12.83 8.51
N ASP A 135 1.30 12.55 7.54
CA ASP A 135 0.99 11.20 7.11
C ASP A 135 2.24 10.58 6.46
N THR A 136 3.09 9.96 7.29
CA THR A 136 4.27 9.18 6.86
C THR A 136 3.88 7.88 6.16
N GLN A 137 2.58 7.59 6.09
CA GLN A 137 2.00 6.33 5.66
C GLN A 137 1.65 6.37 4.17
N PHE A 138 2.06 5.34 3.43
CA PHE A 138 1.54 5.10 2.08
C PHE A 138 0.23 4.32 2.22
N SER A 139 -0.91 5.00 2.11
CA SER A 139 -2.21 4.34 2.12
C SER A 139 -2.47 3.70 0.76
N LEU A 140 -2.75 2.40 0.74
CA LEU A 140 -3.24 1.72 -0.46
C LEU A 140 -4.54 2.35 -0.96
N ASN A 141 -5.35 2.86 -0.04
CA ASN A 141 -6.59 3.57 -0.37
C ASN A 141 -6.35 4.77 -1.30
N ALA A 142 -5.16 5.37 -1.29
CA ALA A 142 -4.86 6.47 -2.21
C ALA A 142 -4.86 6.02 -3.68
N LEU A 143 -4.53 4.76 -3.96
CA LEU A 143 -4.60 4.19 -5.31
C LEU A 143 -6.04 3.87 -5.70
N ASP A 144 -6.85 3.42 -4.75
CA ASP A 144 -8.28 3.20 -4.95
C ASP A 144 -8.99 4.52 -5.26
N GLU A 145 -8.68 5.58 -4.49
CA GLU A 145 -9.20 6.92 -4.75
C GLU A 145 -8.82 7.42 -6.15
N ASP A 146 -7.60 7.13 -6.64
CA ASP A 146 -7.18 7.49 -8.00
C ASP A 146 -7.98 6.78 -9.09
N VAL A 147 -8.33 5.51 -8.87
CA VAL A 147 -9.21 4.75 -9.76
C VAL A 147 -10.63 5.30 -9.71
N ILE A 148 -11.16 5.56 -8.51
CA ILE A 148 -12.50 6.13 -8.31
C ILE A 148 -12.62 7.50 -8.97
N ASN A 149 -11.61 8.37 -8.82
CA ASN A 149 -11.57 9.68 -9.48
C ASN A 149 -11.58 9.55 -11.01
N SER A 150 -10.89 8.54 -11.56
CA SER A 150 -11.01 8.24 -13.00
C SER A 150 -12.41 7.78 -13.42
N PHE A 151 -13.15 7.07 -12.58
CA PHE A 151 -14.54 6.73 -12.89
C PHE A 151 -15.42 7.98 -12.84
N ILE A 152 -15.26 8.81 -11.81
CA ILE A 152 -15.97 10.08 -11.66
C ILE A 152 -15.73 10.99 -12.86
N ASP A 153 -14.50 11.09 -13.37
CA ASP A 153 -14.19 11.87 -14.57
C ASP A 153 -14.92 11.36 -15.82
N MET A 154 -15.21 10.05 -15.89
CA MET A 154 -15.90 9.42 -17.02
C MET A 154 -17.43 9.55 -16.94
N VAL A 155 -18.03 9.49 -15.74
CA VAL A 155 -19.51 9.53 -15.56
C VAL A 155 -20.06 10.86 -15.06
N GLY A 156 -19.22 11.67 -14.42
CA GLY A 156 -19.58 12.92 -13.75
C GLY A 156 -19.63 12.79 -12.22
N SER A 157 -19.39 13.92 -11.53
CA SER A 157 -19.30 14.00 -10.06
C SER A 157 -20.58 13.65 -9.31
N GLU A 158 -21.74 13.66 -9.98
CA GLU A 158 -23.03 13.30 -9.38
C GLU A 158 -23.10 11.81 -9.00
N ASP A 159 -22.26 10.98 -9.63
CA ASP A 159 -22.24 9.52 -9.45
C ASP A 159 -21.05 9.04 -8.59
N SER A 160 -20.45 9.91 -7.78
CA SER A 160 -19.28 9.58 -6.93
C SER A 160 -19.55 8.37 -6.02
N ASP A 161 -20.66 8.37 -5.28
CA ASP A 161 -21.04 7.28 -4.37
C ASP A 161 -21.24 5.96 -5.13
N ILE A 162 -21.68 6.03 -6.39
CA ILE A 162 -21.86 4.86 -7.24
C ILE A 162 -20.48 4.32 -7.65
N CYS A 163 -19.56 5.20 -8.05
CA CYS A 163 -18.20 4.82 -8.45
C CYS A 163 -17.45 4.11 -7.32
N GLU A 164 -17.45 4.69 -6.11
CA GLU A 164 -16.83 4.08 -4.94
C GLU A 164 -17.43 2.71 -4.62
N LYS A 165 -18.76 2.61 -4.61
CA LYS A 165 -19.45 1.36 -4.33
C LYS A 165 -19.16 0.29 -5.39
N GLN A 166 -19.17 0.66 -6.67
CA GLN A 166 -18.90 -0.27 -7.77
C GLN A 166 -17.46 -0.75 -7.74
N TRP A 167 -16.50 0.15 -7.50
CA TRP A 167 -15.09 -0.21 -7.34
C TRP A 167 -14.90 -1.21 -6.20
N GLY A 168 -15.33 -0.87 -4.98
CA GLY A 168 -15.16 -1.75 -3.82
C GLY A 168 -15.86 -3.10 -4.00
N THR A 169 -17.07 -3.12 -4.60
CA THR A 169 -17.76 -4.38 -4.90
C THR A 169 -16.98 -5.23 -5.90
N TYR A 170 -16.46 -4.62 -6.97
CA TYR A 170 -15.69 -5.33 -7.99
C TYR A 170 -14.37 -5.87 -7.43
N GLU A 171 -13.67 -5.07 -6.64
CA GLU A 171 -12.42 -5.45 -5.97
C GLU A 171 -12.62 -6.67 -5.05
N ASP A 172 -13.69 -6.64 -4.23
CA ASP A 172 -14.01 -7.71 -3.28
C ASP A 172 -14.45 -9.02 -3.97
N THR A 173 -15.20 -8.92 -5.08
CA THR A 173 -15.93 -10.06 -5.62
C THR A 173 -15.35 -10.65 -6.91
N GLN A 174 -14.72 -9.82 -7.75
CA GLN A 174 -14.42 -10.18 -9.13
C GLN A 174 -12.96 -9.96 -9.50
N TRP A 175 -12.28 -9.00 -8.89
CA TRP A 175 -10.87 -8.68 -9.18
C TRP A 175 -9.98 -9.92 -9.18
N GLN A 176 -10.08 -10.76 -8.14
CA GLN A 176 -9.24 -11.95 -7.98
C GLN A 176 -9.33 -12.94 -9.16
N THR A 177 -10.49 -13.01 -9.83
CA THR A 177 -10.74 -13.97 -10.92
C THR A 177 -10.69 -13.34 -12.30
N ASP A 178 -11.05 -12.06 -12.41
CA ASP A 178 -11.20 -11.35 -13.67
C ASP A 178 -9.88 -10.72 -14.12
N MET A 179 -9.19 -10.01 -13.22
CA MET A 179 -8.08 -9.12 -13.60
C MET A 179 -6.80 -9.34 -12.79
N LYS A 180 -6.85 -9.88 -11.58
CA LYS A 180 -5.65 -10.08 -10.76
C LYS A 180 -4.65 -11.01 -11.42
N GLY A 181 -3.40 -10.57 -11.52
CA GLY A 181 -2.33 -11.24 -12.25
C GLY A 181 -2.46 -11.22 -13.78
N GLY A 182 -3.62 -10.82 -14.31
CA GLY A 182 -3.91 -10.76 -15.75
C GLY A 182 -3.92 -9.34 -16.32
N VAL A 183 -4.18 -8.32 -15.49
CA VAL A 183 -4.37 -6.92 -15.93
C VAL A 183 -3.17 -6.37 -16.69
N LEU A 184 -1.95 -6.71 -16.25
CA LEU A 184 -0.69 -6.33 -16.91
C LEU A 184 -0.58 -6.88 -18.35
N SER A 185 -1.22 -8.01 -18.62
CA SER A 185 -1.25 -8.67 -19.94
C SER A 185 -2.54 -8.42 -20.71
N CYS A 186 -3.49 -7.69 -20.12
CA CYS A 186 -4.80 -7.43 -20.69
C CYS A 186 -4.68 -6.40 -21.82
N GLU A 187 -5.26 -6.61 -22.99
CA GLU A 187 -5.19 -5.64 -24.12
C GLU A 187 -6.36 -4.64 -24.12
N LEU A 188 -7.17 -4.61 -23.05
CA LEU A 188 -8.31 -3.69 -22.96
C LEU A 188 -7.86 -2.23 -22.87
N THR A 189 -8.64 -1.37 -23.50
CA THR A 189 -8.55 0.09 -23.38
C THR A 189 -9.16 0.57 -22.06
N SER A 190 -8.85 1.81 -21.64
CA SER A 190 -9.46 2.41 -20.44
C SER A 190 -10.99 2.42 -20.50
N GLN A 191 -11.59 2.69 -21.66
CA GLN A 191 -13.04 2.65 -21.82
C GLN A 191 -13.61 1.25 -21.59
N GLN A 192 -12.95 0.22 -22.12
CA GLN A 192 -13.42 -1.17 -21.95
C GLN A 192 -13.22 -1.65 -20.51
N LEU A 193 -12.13 -1.27 -19.84
CA LEU A 193 -11.91 -1.56 -18.42
C LEU A 193 -12.98 -0.90 -17.55
N PHE A 194 -13.28 0.36 -17.82
CA PHE A 194 -14.38 1.08 -17.18
C PHE A 194 -15.71 0.32 -17.35
N GLU A 195 -16.05 -0.09 -18.58
CA GLU A 195 -17.29 -0.83 -18.84
C GLU A 195 -17.34 -2.17 -18.10
N VAL A 196 -16.25 -2.93 -18.10
CA VAL A 196 -16.17 -4.20 -17.36
C VAL A 196 -16.43 -3.98 -15.87
N ILE A 197 -15.74 -3.01 -15.26
CA ILE A 197 -15.80 -2.76 -13.81
C ILE A 197 -17.17 -2.20 -13.42
N MET A 198 -17.65 -1.17 -14.12
CA MET A 198 -18.89 -0.47 -13.77
C MET A 198 -20.16 -1.24 -14.14
N LEU A 199 -20.11 -2.14 -15.13
CA LEU A 199 -21.26 -2.95 -15.55
C LEU A 199 -21.25 -4.36 -14.97
N SER A 200 -20.18 -4.75 -14.25
CA SER A 200 -20.00 -6.06 -13.63
C SER A 200 -21.19 -6.47 -12.73
N ASN A 201 -21.85 -5.50 -12.08
CA ASN A 201 -22.99 -5.73 -11.20
C ASN A 201 -24.36 -5.80 -11.91
N GLY A 202 -24.41 -5.69 -13.25
CA GLY A 202 -25.63 -5.80 -14.04
C GLY A 202 -26.08 -7.24 -14.36
N LEU A 203 -25.25 -8.25 -14.09
CA LEU A 203 -25.49 -9.64 -14.52
C LEU A 203 -26.06 -10.56 -13.42
N SER A 204 -26.14 -10.12 -12.16
CA SER A 204 -26.66 -10.97 -11.08
C SER A 204 -28.20 -10.94 -10.92
N GLY A 205 -28.93 -10.34 -11.85
CA GLY A 205 -30.40 -10.14 -11.78
C GLY A 205 -31.21 -10.76 -12.93
N ARG A 206 -30.65 -11.68 -13.72
CA ARG A 206 -31.38 -12.38 -14.78
C ARG A 206 -31.12 -13.89 -14.74
N THR A 207 -31.73 -14.56 -13.78
CA THR A 207 -32.12 -15.98 -13.85
C THR A 207 -33.48 -16.15 -13.23
#